data_AF-A0A8J6G1U4-F1
#
_entry.id   AF-A0A8J6G1U4-F1
#
_cell.length_a   1.000
_cell.length_b   1.000
_cell.length_c   1.000
_cell.angle_alpha   90.00
_cell.angle_beta   90.00
_cell.angle_gamma   90.00
#
_symmetry.space_group_name_H-M   'P 1'
#
loop_
_entity.id
_entity.type
_entity.pdbx_description
1 polymer ?
#
loop_
_entity_poly.entity_id
_entity_poly.type
_entity_poly.pdbx_seq_one_letter_code
_entity_poly.pdbx_strand_id
1 'polypeptide(L)'
;MAAQARGSGVTMLRAAWRALSSVRAQAVAQAPGSALRGGGSASLPSARCGLQTPIVALTVRIRSYEEHMQKHRKDKAHKRHLLMSIDRRNKMLKLLRQTNYEVFEKACKELGVEYTIPPLHAQKVHRRILAKKALCIRVFQEVQKLKKQRKALKDAAAAAKKQRNQEVPKDPSQALPDMTRKN
;
A
#
# COMPACT_ATOMS: atom_id res chain seq x y z
N MET A 1 -43.09 -26.10 -13.23
CA MET A 1 -42.26 -25.27 -12.32
C MET A 1 -40.88 -25.11 -12.95
N ALA A 2 -40.63 -23.97 -13.60
CA ALA A 2 -39.37 -23.69 -14.27
C ALA A 2 -38.93 -22.26 -13.92
N ALA A 3 -37.86 -22.14 -13.14
CA ALA A 3 -37.23 -20.87 -12.84
C ALA A 3 -36.03 -20.70 -13.78
N GLN A 4 -36.14 -19.73 -14.69
CA GLN A 4 -35.07 -19.38 -15.63
C GLN A 4 -34.41 -18.07 -15.22
N ALA A 5 -33.08 -18.09 -15.38
CA ALA A 5 -32.07 -17.11 -15.03
C ALA A 5 -32.31 -15.67 -15.50
N ARG A 6 -31.73 -14.70 -14.77
CA ARG A 6 -31.13 -13.47 -15.31
C ARG A 6 -30.21 -12.82 -14.27
N GLY A 7 -28.90 -12.84 -14.53
CA GLY A 7 -27.89 -12.22 -13.67
C GLY A 7 -26.48 -12.30 -14.23
N SER A 8 -26.27 -11.93 -15.49
CA SER A 8 -24.95 -11.98 -16.16
C SER A 8 -24.68 -10.69 -16.94
N GLY A 9 -24.40 -9.60 -16.24
CA GLY A 9 -24.11 -8.30 -16.88
C GLY A 9 -22.85 -7.59 -16.37
N VAL A 10 -22.25 -8.02 -15.25
CA VAL A 10 -21.17 -7.26 -14.60
C VAL A 10 -19.84 -8.02 -14.54
N THR A 11 -19.83 -9.30 -14.90
CA THR A 11 -18.62 -10.14 -14.90
C THR A 11 -17.75 -9.96 -16.16
N MET A 12 -18.28 -9.46 -17.28
CA MET A 12 -17.51 -9.33 -18.52
C MET A 12 -16.51 -8.16 -18.54
N LEU A 13 -16.73 -7.09 -17.76
CA LEU A 13 -15.86 -5.90 -17.80
C LEU A 13 -14.63 -5.99 -16.88
N ARG A 14 -14.52 -7.04 -16.06
CA ARG A 14 -13.28 -7.35 -15.31
C ARG A 14 -12.36 -8.35 -16.03
N ALA A 15 -12.86 -9.07 -17.04
CA ALA A 15 -12.06 -10.01 -17.83
C ALA A 15 -11.17 -9.30 -18.87
N ALA A 16 -11.59 -8.15 -19.40
CA ALA A 16 -10.90 -7.46 -20.49
C ALA A 16 -9.62 -6.69 -20.08
N TRP A 17 -9.31 -6.56 -18.78
CA TRP A 17 -8.06 -5.95 -18.32
C TRP A 17 -6.93 -6.96 -18.03
N ARG A 18 -7.20 -8.27 -18.15
CA ARG A 18 -6.18 -9.32 -18.07
C ARG A 18 -5.66 -9.80 -19.43
N ALA A 19 -5.91 -9.06 -20.52
CA ALA A 19 -5.51 -9.47 -21.87
C ALA A 19 -4.30 -8.70 -22.45
N LEU A 20 -3.68 -7.75 -21.72
CA LEU A 20 -2.55 -6.95 -22.23
C LEU A 20 -1.29 -6.93 -21.34
N SER A 21 -1.10 -7.91 -20.46
CA SER A 21 0.15 -8.08 -19.70
C SER A 21 0.62 -9.53 -19.66
N SER A 22 0.38 -10.27 -20.74
CA SER A 22 0.78 -11.67 -20.90
C SER A 22 1.74 -11.85 -22.08
N VAL A 23 2.80 -11.05 -22.13
CA VAL A 23 3.99 -11.40 -22.90
C VAL A 23 5.21 -11.11 -22.03
N ARG A 24 6.03 -12.15 -21.85
CA ARG A 24 7.37 -12.17 -21.23
C ARG A 24 7.45 -12.70 -19.79
N ALA A 25 7.06 -13.96 -19.64
CA ALA A 25 7.67 -14.85 -18.65
C ALA A 25 7.58 -16.30 -19.14
N GLN A 26 8.51 -16.69 -20.02
CA GLN A 26 8.90 -18.09 -20.25
C GLN A 26 10.41 -18.13 -19.94
N ALA A 27 10.78 -18.67 -18.79
CA ALA A 27 11.07 -20.09 -18.58
C ALA A 27 12.51 -20.43 -19.02
N VAL A 28 13.44 -20.40 -18.06
CA VAL A 28 14.70 -21.16 -18.11
C VAL A 28 14.78 -21.94 -16.81
N ALA A 29 14.43 -23.21 -16.90
CA ALA A 29 14.81 -24.23 -15.94
C ALA A 29 15.10 -25.50 -16.74
N GLN A 30 16.37 -25.89 -16.78
CA GLN A 30 16.81 -27.27 -16.94
C GLN A 30 18.17 -27.39 -16.22
N ALA A 31 18.18 -28.18 -15.15
CA ALA A 31 19.36 -28.82 -14.59
C ALA A 31 19.54 -30.18 -15.30
N PRO A 32 20.78 -30.68 -15.44
CA PRO A 32 21.30 -31.69 -14.50
C PRO A 32 22.82 -31.50 -14.28
N GLY A 33 23.52 -32.09 -13.32
CA GLY A 33 23.25 -33.09 -12.29
C GLY A 33 24.59 -33.48 -11.65
N SER A 34 24.50 -34.08 -10.46
CA SER A 34 25.47 -35.00 -9.83
C SER A 34 26.89 -34.52 -9.48
N ALA A 35 27.15 -34.57 -8.16
CA ALA A 35 28.10 -35.52 -7.53
C ALA A 35 29.31 -34.94 -6.76
N LEU A 36 29.23 -35.22 -5.45
CA LEU A 36 30.29 -35.66 -4.52
C LEU A 36 31.06 -34.64 -3.67
N ARG A 37 31.28 -35.14 -2.44
CA ARG A 37 32.29 -34.77 -1.43
C ARG A 37 31.80 -33.64 -0.52
N GLY A 38 31.39 -33.91 0.72
CA GLY A 38 32.10 -34.70 1.71
C GLY A 38 32.81 -33.72 2.64
N GLY A 39 32.29 -33.54 3.85
CA GLY A 39 32.86 -32.63 4.84
C GLY A 39 31.83 -32.16 5.83
N GLY A 40 31.58 -32.98 6.85
CA GLY A 40 30.86 -32.54 8.03
C GLY A 40 31.60 -31.36 8.66
N SER A 41 31.07 -30.16 8.47
CA SER A 41 31.32 -29.08 9.40
C SER A 41 30.22 -29.12 10.43
N ALA A 42 30.57 -29.55 11.64
CA ALA A 42 29.79 -29.20 12.81
C ALA A 42 29.60 -27.69 12.77
N SER A 43 28.39 -27.25 12.41
CA SER A 43 28.03 -25.84 12.38
C SER A 43 27.91 -25.40 13.83
N LEU A 44 29.05 -25.02 14.40
CA LEU A 44 29.13 -24.18 15.59
C LEU A 44 28.09 -23.06 15.44
N PRO A 45 27.14 -22.91 16.39
CA PRO A 45 26.13 -21.87 16.32
C PRO A 45 26.78 -20.54 16.75
N SER A 46 27.77 -20.06 16.00
CA SER A 46 28.59 -18.93 16.45
C SER A 46 29.15 -18.10 15.29
N ALA A 47 28.30 -17.75 14.33
CA ALA A 47 28.60 -16.69 13.34
C ALA A 47 27.35 -15.95 12.80
N ARG A 48 26.19 -16.11 13.45
CA ARG A 48 24.98 -15.28 13.21
C ARG A 48 24.74 -14.22 14.30
N CYS A 49 25.73 -14.06 15.19
CA CYS A 49 25.64 -13.29 16.43
C CYS A 49 26.25 -11.88 16.28
N GLY A 50 25.95 -11.16 15.21
CA GLY A 50 26.57 -9.85 14.97
C GLY A 50 25.74 -8.68 15.50
N LEU A 51 24.43 -8.70 15.23
CA LEU A 51 23.58 -7.50 15.32
C LEU A 51 22.46 -7.61 16.38
N GLN A 52 22.04 -8.81 16.76
CA GLN A 52 21.00 -9.00 17.77
C GLN A 52 21.48 -8.60 19.18
N THR A 53 22.63 -9.11 19.61
CA THR A 53 23.19 -8.86 20.95
C THR A 53 23.38 -7.36 21.25
N PRO A 54 23.94 -6.54 20.34
CA PRO A 54 24.03 -5.09 20.55
C PRO A 54 22.67 -4.40 20.66
N ILE A 55 21.64 -4.84 19.92
CA ILE A 55 20.31 -4.23 19.95
C ILE A 55 19.64 -4.47 21.31
N VAL A 56 19.74 -5.69 21.84
CA VAL A 56 19.23 -6.01 23.19
C VAL A 56 19.95 -5.16 24.24
N ALA A 57 21.28 -5.11 24.20
CA ALA A 57 22.08 -4.32 25.14
C ALA A 57 21.83 -2.81 25.04
N LEU A 58 21.53 -2.28 23.86
CA LEU A 58 21.11 -0.88 23.67
C LEU A 58 19.71 -0.64 24.23
N THR A 59 18.80 -1.59 24.07
CA THR A 59 17.43 -1.47 24.57
C THR A 59 17.38 -1.43 26.10
N VAL A 60 18.19 -2.27 26.78
CA VAL A 60 18.33 -2.21 28.24
C VAL A 60 18.87 -0.86 28.70
N ARG A 61 19.90 -0.33 28.03
CA ARG A 61 20.45 1.00 28.33
C ARG A 61 19.44 2.13 28.13
N ILE A 62 18.66 2.07 27.05
CA ILE A 62 17.59 3.05 26.78
C ILE A 62 16.57 3.06 27.91
N ARG A 63 16.11 1.89 28.39
CA ARG A 63 15.16 1.81 29.52
C ARG A 63 15.74 2.43 30.80
N SER A 64 17.00 2.13 31.12
CA SER A 64 17.69 2.76 32.26
C SER A 64 17.79 4.29 32.13
N TYR A 65 18.10 4.81 30.94
CA TYR A 65 18.11 6.27 30.70
C TYR A 65 16.71 6.89 30.76
N GLU A 66 15.68 6.19 30.32
CA GLU A 66 14.28 6.64 30.43
C GLU A 66 13.87 6.78 31.90
N GLU A 67 14.17 5.79 32.74
CA GLU A 67 13.93 5.84 34.19
C GLU A 67 14.69 7.01 34.85
N HIS A 68 15.95 7.22 34.47
CA HIS A 68 16.75 8.37 34.96
C HIS A 68 16.15 9.71 34.52
N MET A 69 15.73 9.84 33.25
CA MET A 69 15.14 11.07 32.71
C MET A 69 13.76 11.40 33.30
N GLN A 70 12.99 10.38 33.70
CA GLN A 70 11.72 10.59 34.39
C GLN A 70 11.94 11.31 35.74
N LYS A 71 12.98 10.92 36.48
CA LYS A 71 13.37 11.53 37.76
C LYS A 71 14.13 12.85 37.57
N HIS A 72 15.09 12.91 36.64
CA HIS A 72 16.02 14.03 36.46
C HIS A 72 15.88 14.72 35.09
N ARG A 73 14.77 15.43 34.87
CA ARG A 73 14.44 16.05 33.58
C ARG A 73 15.40 17.14 33.09
N LYS A 74 16.20 17.72 33.99
CA LYS A 74 17.10 18.84 33.67
C LYS A 74 18.46 18.39 33.13
N ASP A 75 18.84 17.14 33.35
CA ASP A 75 20.13 16.61 32.90
C ASP A 75 20.18 16.47 31.37
N LYS A 76 21.06 17.26 30.75
CA LYS A 76 21.22 17.29 29.28
C LYS A 76 22.20 16.25 28.76
N ALA A 77 23.14 15.81 29.60
CA ALA A 77 24.15 14.83 29.20
C ALA A 77 23.48 13.47 28.97
N HIS A 78 22.64 13.03 29.90
CA HIS A 78 21.89 11.78 29.76
C HIS A 78 20.82 11.87 28.66
N LYS A 79 20.18 13.03 28.45
CA LYS A 79 19.28 13.24 27.31
C LYS A 79 20.00 13.06 25.97
N ARG A 80 21.23 13.57 25.84
CA ARG A 80 22.06 13.38 24.63
C ARG A 80 22.41 11.90 24.44
N HIS A 81 22.84 11.20 25.50
CA HIS A 81 23.20 9.78 25.41
C HIS A 81 21.99 8.89 25.09
N LEU A 82 20.81 9.23 25.61
CA LEU A 82 19.55 8.58 25.27
C LEU A 82 19.26 8.69 23.76
N LEU A 83 19.26 9.91 23.22
CA LEU A 83 19.02 10.13 21.80
C LEU A 83 20.04 9.40 20.91
N MET A 84 21.33 9.47 21.25
CA MET A 84 22.39 8.76 20.52
C MET A 84 22.21 7.23 20.57
N SER A 85 21.75 6.68 21.71
CA SER A 85 21.50 5.25 21.85
C SER A 85 20.31 4.79 21.02
N ILE A 86 19.25 5.61 20.96
CA ILE A 86 18.09 5.39 20.08
C ILE A 86 18.52 5.40 18.61
N ASP A 87 19.30 6.40 18.19
CA ASP A 87 19.78 6.50 16.80
C ASP A 87 20.68 5.32 16.43
N ARG A 88 21.58 4.90 17.33
CA ARG A 88 22.43 3.72 17.14
C ARG A 88 21.59 2.45 17.00
N ARG A 89 20.57 2.25 17.86
CA ARG A 89 19.64 1.12 17.77
C ARG A 89 18.89 1.13 16.43
N ASN A 90 18.35 2.28 16.02
CA ASN A 90 17.61 2.42 14.76
C ASN A 90 18.49 2.14 13.53
N LYS A 91 19.78 2.54 13.58
CA LYS A 91 20.76 2.20 12.55
C LYS A 91 20.98 0.69 12.47
N MET A 92 21.10 -0.01 13.60
CA MET A 92 21.26 -1.46 13.60
C MET A 92 20.00 -2.18 13.12
N LEU A 93 18.81 -1.72 13.51
CA LEU A 93 17.54 -2.25 13.01
C LEU A 93 17.39 -2.07 11.48
N LYS A 94 17.86 -0.95 10.93
CA LYS A 94 17.92 -0.73 9.49
C LYS A 94 18.81 -1.77 8.79
N LEU A 95 19.97 -2.08 9.36
CA LEU A 95 20.89 -3.10 8.82
C LEU A 95 20.30 -4.51 8.93
N LEU A 96 19.66 -4.84 10.06
CA LEU A 96 18.98 -6.12 10.22
C LEU A 96 17.87 -6.31 9.19
N ARG A 97 17.07 -5.27 8.93
CA ARG A 97 16.03 -5.30 7.90
C ARG A 97 16.58 -5.56 6.49
N GLN A 98 17.81 -5.12 6.20
CA GLN A 98 18.45 -5.34 4.91
C GLN A 98 19.05 -6.74 4.77
N THR A 99 19.49 -7.34 5.88
CA THR A 99 20.21 -8.62 5.90
C THR A 99 19.29 -9.81 6.13
N ASN A 100 18.51 -9.80 7.23
CA ASN A 100 17.68 -10.93 7.67
C ASN A 100 16.34 -10.43 8.23
N TYR A 101 15.28 -10.54 7.43
CA TYR A 101 13.96 -10.03 7.79
C TYR A 101 13.27 -10.82 8.91
N GLU A 102 13.40 -12.15 8.93
CA GLU A 102 12.78 -13.01 9.96
C GLU A 102 13.30 -12.70 11.37
N VAL A 103 14.62 -12.51 11.47
CA VAL A 103 15.29 -12.11 12.71
C VAL A 103 14.83 -10.72 13.15
N PHE A 104 14.70 -9.80 12.20
CA PHE A 104 14.25 -8.44 12.47
C PHE A 104 12.83 -8.43 13.08
N GLU A 105 11.89 -9.20 12.52
CA GLU A 105 10.55 -9.30 13.09
C GLU A 105 10.55 -9.86 14.51
N LYS A 106 11.29 -10.94 14.75
CA LYS A 106 11.40 -11.56 16.08
C LYS A 106 11.96 -10.57 17.10
N ALA A 107 13.06 -9.89 16.75
CA ALA A 107 13.68 -8.89 17.62
C ALA A 107 12.74 -7.71 17.91
N CYS A 108 11.99 -7.20 16.92
CA CYS A 108 11.00 -6.15 17.14
C CYS A 108 9.85 -6.60 18.05
N LYS A 109 9.38 -7.85 17.91
CA LYS A 109 8.34 -8.44 18.77
C LYS A 109 8.83 -8.63 20.20
N GLU A 110 10.01 -9.22 20.40
CA GLU A 110 10.60 -9.48 21.72
C GLU A 110 10.95 -8.21 22.50
N LEU A 111 11.44 -7.18 21.80
CA LEU A 111 11.83 -5.92 22.42
C LEU A 111 10.65 -4.94 22.58
N GLY A 112 9.52 -5.18 21.91
CA GLY A 112 8.37 -4.29 21.86
C GLY A 112 8.68 -2.97 21.15
N VAL A 113 9.50 -3.00 20.10
CA VAL A 113 9.93 -1.79 19.37
C VAL A 113 9.31 -1.76 17.98
N GLU A 114 8.53 -0.71 17.70
CA GLU A 114 8.02 -0.42 16.36
C GLU A 114 9.08 0.28 15.51
N TYR A 115 9.36 -0.27 14.33
CA TYR A 115 10.29 0.35 13.38
C TYR A 115 9.54 1.28 12.42
N THR A 116 9.72 2.58 12.60
CA THR A 116 9.20 3.61 11.69
C THR A 116 10.24 4.02 10.66
N ILE A 117 9.84 4.06 9.38
CA ILE A 117 10.71 4.53 8.30
C ILE A 117 10.97 6.04 8.49
N PRO A 118 12.24 6.49 8.50
CA PRO A 118 12.55 7.91 8.62
C PRO A 118 11.92 8.72 7.48
N PRO A 119 11.41 9.94 7.75
CA PRO A 119 10.89 10.80 6.70
C PRO A 119 11.99 11.17 5.71
N LEU A 120 11.64 11.27 4.43
CA LEU A 120 12.60 11.59 3.37
C LEU A 120 13.25 12.98 3.55
N HIS A 121 12.50 13.93 4.11
CA HIS A 121 12.96 15.30 4.32
C HIS A 121 12.62 15.78 5.74
N ALA A 122 13.63 16.16 6.51
CA ALA A 122 13.48 16.72 7.85
C ALA A 122 13.32 18.25 7.79
N GLN A 123 12.13 18.72 7.40
CA GLN A 123 11.83 20.15 7.37
C GLN A 123 11.27 20.64 8.70
N LYS A 124 11.76 21.79 9.19
CA LYS A 124 11.17 22.46 10.35
C LYS A 124 9.81 23.02 9.96
N VAL A 125 8.78 22.55 10.65
CA VAL A 125 7.40 22.94 10.37
C VAL A 125 7.04 24.16 11.22
N HIS A 126 7.04 25.34 10.60
CA HIS A 126 6.68 26.60 11.26
C HIS A 126 5.16 26.87 11.20
N ARG A 127 4.66 27.78 12.06
CA ARG A 127 3.20 28.04 12.22
C ARG A 127 2.51 28.40 10.90
N ARG A 128 3.12 29.24 10.07
CA ARG A 128 2.59 29.61 8.74
C ARG A 128 2.49 28.41 7.79
N ILE A 129 3.48 27.51 7.74
CA ILE A 129 3.39 26.27 6.97
C ILE A 129 2.24 25.39 7.47
N LEU A 130 2.05 25.26 8.79
CA LEU A 130 0.95 24.48 9.35
C LEU A 130 -0.41 25.02 8.91
N ALA A 131 -0.62 26.33 9.08
CA ALA A 131 -1.85 26.98 8.68
C ALA A 131 -2.11 26.85 7.17
N LYS A 132 -1.07 27.08 6.35
CA LYS A 132 -1.15 26.92 4.89
C LYS A 132 -1.49 25.49 4.49
N LYS A 133 -0.79 24.50 5.04
CA LYS A 133 -1.06 23.07 4.75
C LYS A 133 -2.48 22.68 5.17
N ALA A 134 -2.93 23.08 6.35
CA ALA A 134 -4.29 22.80 6.84
C ALA A 134 -5.36 23.45 5.96
N LEU A 135 -5.13 24.67 5.47
CA LEU A 135 -6.01 25.31 4.50
C LEU A 135 -6.03 24.56 3.17
N CYS A 136 -4.87 24.22 2.62
CA CYS A 136 -4.76 23.49 1.35
C CYS A 136 -5.48 22.13 1.40
N ILE A 137 -5.37 21.41 2.51
CA ILE A 137 -6.09 20.14 2.71
C ILE A 137 -7.61 20.36 2.67
N ARG A 138 -8.12 21.38 3.38
CA ARG A 138 -9.56 21.72 3.38
C ARG A 138 -10.05 22.10 2.00
N VAL A 139 -9.34 23.01 1.31
CA VAL A 139 -9.68 23.44 -0.06
C VAL A 139 -9.68 22.24 -1.02
N PHE A 140 -8.70 21.35 -0.91
CA PHE A 140 -8.64 20.16 -1.74
C PHE A 140 -9.86 19.26 -1.54
N GLN A 141 -10.27 19.02 -0.30
CA GLN A 141 -11.45 18.22 0.01
C GLN A 141 -12.73 18.83 -0.59
N GLU A 142 -12.91 20.15 -0.47
CA GLU A 142 -14.07 20.85 -1.03
C GLU A 142 -14.10 20.80 -2.57
N VAL A 143 -12.95 21.03 -3.22
CA VAL A 143 -12.85 20.93 -4.68
C VAL A 143 -13.16 19.51 -5.16
N GLN A 144 -12.72 18.48 -4.43
CA GLN A 144 -13.04 17.09 -4.76
C GLN A 144 -14.54 16.80 -4.62
N LYS A 145 -15.21 17.34 -3.60
CA LYS A 145 -16.68 17.22 -3.45
C LYS A 145 -17.42 17.84 -4.63
N LEU A 146 -17.08 19.08 -5.00
CA LEU A 146 -17.70 19.78 -6.12
C LEU A 146 -17.44 19.08 -7.45
N LYS A 147 -16.23 18.57 -7.68
CA LYS A 147 -15.90 17.78 -8.88
C LYS A 147 -16.74 16.51 -8.98
N LYS A 148 -16.94 15.78 -7.86
CA LYS A 148 -17.78 14.59 -7.82
C LYS A 148 -19.24 14.92 -8.14
N GLN A 149 -19.79 15.98 -7.53
CA GLN A 149 -21.16 16.44 -7.81
C GLN A 149 -21.33 16.84 -9.28
N ARG A 150 -20.42 17.67 -9.82
CA ARG A 150 -20.44 18.06 -11.23
C ARG A 150 -20.36 16.86 -12.17
N LYS A 151 -19.53 15.87 -11.85
CA LYS A 151 -19.43 14.64 -12.64
C LYS A 151 -20.76 13.87 -12.58
N ALA A 152 -21.33 13.67 -11.40
CA ALA A 152 -22.62 12.99 -11.25
C ALA A 152 -23.76 13.69 -12.02
N LEU A 153 -23.83 15.02 -11.97
CA LEU A 153 -24.82 15.79 -12.74
C LEU A 153 -24.61 15.65 -14.25
N LYS A 154 -23.35 15.69 -14.73
CA LYS A 154 -23.04 15.47 -16.14
C LYS A 154 -23.38 14.06 -16.60
N ASP A 155 -23.08 13.06 -15.79
CA ASP A 155 -23.38 11.66 -16.06
C ASP A 155 -24.90 11.43 -16.07
N ALA A 156 -25.65 12.04 -15.13
CA ALA A 156 -27.11 12.01 -15.10
C ALA A 156 -27.73 12.71 -16.32
N ALA A 157 -27.23 13.89 -16.70
CA ALA A 157 -27.69 14.59 -17.89
C ALA A 157 -27.40 13.82 -19.19
N ALA A 158 -26.23 13.16 -19.28
CA ALA A 158 -25.89 12.30 -20.39
C ALA A 158 -26.76 11.04 -20.44
N ALA A 159 -27.11 10.45 -19.28
CA ALA A 159 -28.05 9.34 -19.20
C ALA A 159 -29.46 9.75 -19.63
N ALA A 160 -29.96 10.89 -19.15
CA ALA A 160 -31.26 11.43 -19.54
C ALA A 160 -31.33 11.77 -21.04
N LYS A 161 -30.26 12.32 -21.63
CA LYS A 161 -30.18 12.58 -23.08
C LYS A 161 -30.19 11.28 -23.89
N LYS A 162 -29.52 10.21 -23.42
CA LYS A 162 -29.56 8.89 -24.05
C LYS A 162 -30.95 8.26 -23.98
N GLN A 163 -31.63 8.35 -22.84
CA GLN A 163 -33.01 7.89 -22.67
C GLN A 163 -33.96 8.65 -23.59
N ARG A 164 -33.89 9.98 -23.63
CA ARG A 164 -34.71 10.82 -24.52
C ARG A 164 -34.52 10.47 -26.00
N ASN A 165 -33.28 10.23 -26.44
CA ASN A 165 -33.02 9.82 -27.83
C ASN A 165 -33.51 8.40 -28.16
N GLN A 166 -33.77 7.54 -27.16
CA GLN A 166 -34.42 6.23 -27.33
C GLN A 166 -35.95 6.33 -27.28
N GLU A 167 -36.50 7.33 -26.59
CA GLU A 167 -37.95 7.59 -26.47
C GLU A 167 -38.54 8.40 -27.64
N VAL A 168 -37.74 9.02 -28.52
CA VAL A 168 -38.26 9.58 -29.79
C VAL A 168 -38.80 8.42 -30.63
N PRO A 169 -40.12 8.31 -30.85
CA PRO A 169 -40.68 7.19 -31.59
C PRO A 169 -40.15 7.20 -33.02
N LYS A 170 -39.80 6.02 -33.55
CA LYS A 170 -39.82 5.82 -34.99
C LYS A 170 -41.25 6.11 -35.43
N ASP A 171 -41.45 7.17 -36.22
CA ASP A 171 -42.75 7.54 -36.75
C ASP A 171 -43.50 6.30 -37.28
N PRO A 172 -44.75 6.05 -36.83
CA PRO A 172 -45.55 4.93 -37.32
C PRO A 172 -46.14 5.16 -38.72
N SER A 173 -45.57 6.06 -39.54
CA SER A 173 -46.08 6.37 -40.88
C SER A 173 -45.77 5.31 -41.95
N GLN A 174 -45.14 4.18 -41.58
CA GLN A 174 -45.03 2.97 -42.41
C GLN A 174 -46.08 1.93 -42.00
N ALA A 175 -47.36 2.29 -42.11
CA ALA A 175 -48.46 1.33 -41.99
C ALA A 175 -49.51 1.60 -43.06
N LEU A 176 -49.16 1.31 -44.33
CA LEU A 176 -50.15 1.05 -45.37
C LEU A 176 -49.99 -0.42 -45.79
N PRO A 177 -50.99 -1.28 -45.56
CA PRO A 177 -50.99 -2.61 -46.17
C PRO A 177 -51.26 -2.44 -47.67
N ASP A 178 -50.25 -2.78 -48.46
CA ASP A 178 -50.32 -2.88 -49.91
C ASP A 178 -51.26 -4.04 -50.27
N MET A 179 -52.52 -3.71 -50.58
CA MET A 179 -53.50 -4.70 -51.02
C MET A 179 -53.20 -5.06 -52.48
N THR A 180 -52.55 -6.20 -52.67
CA THR A 180 -52.30 -6.84 -53.97
C THR A 180 -53.59 -6.96 -54.78
N ARG A 181 -53.68 -6.20 -55.87
CA ARG A 181 -54.67 -6.36 -56.93
C ARG A 181 -53.96 -6.85 -58.21
N LYS A 182 -53.95 -8.17 -58.43
CA LYS A 182 -53.83 -8.74 -59.78
C LYS A 182 -54.30 -10.20 -59.83
N ASN A 183 -55.40 -10.39 -60.57
CA ASN A 183 -56.01 -11.59 -61.18
C ASN A 183 -56.04 -12.91 -60.41
#